data_AF-A0A848FJ87-F1
#
_entry.id   AF-A0A848FJ87-F1
#
_cell.length_a   1.000
_cell.length_b   1.000
_cell.length_c   1.000
_cell.angle_alpha   90.00
_cell.angle_beta   90.00
_cell.angle_gamma   90.00
#
_symmetry.space_group_name_H-M   'P 1'
#
loop_
_entity.id
_entity.type
_entity.pdbx_description
1 polymer ?
#
loop_
_entity_poly.entity_id
_entity_poly.type
_entity_poly.pdbx_seq_one_letter_code
_entity_poly.pdbx_strand_id
1 'polypeptide(L)'
;MEFAPQTSAAYARGIGLEAPNEQGVHPAQTLPLDRTRRHTAREVLRRIDEDTVSSLARCAEAGPAAITARLGELDREWDTDRVLELEAASMGLLGVALAAWKPRLLALPGVVALALMVQATTGRYPLMPLFRRLGVRTAREIERERHALKALRGDFAGMDAHPSAAPGTQALPPRADLH
;
A
#
# COMPACT_ATOMS: atom_id res chain seq x y z
N MET A 1 9.47 -32.20 33.63
CA MET A 1 9.37 -30.96 34.44
C MET A 1 8.77 -29.93 33.52
N GLU A 2 7.44 -29.87 33.50
CA GLU A 2 6.63 -29.17 32.50
C GLU A 2 5.92 -28.03 33.24
N PHE A 3 6.29 -26.78 32.94
CA PHE A 3 5.64 -25.60 33.49
C PHE A 3 4.58 -25.13 32.49
N ALA A 4 3.32 -25.40 32.82
CA ALA A 4 2.16 -24.80 32.18
C ALA A 4 1.97 -23.34 32.64
N PRO A 5 1.55 -22.42 31.78
CA PRO A 5 0.94 -21.18 32.21
C PRO A 5 -0.58 -21.28 32.05
N GLN A 6 -1.27 -21.69 33.12
CA GLN A 6 -2.75 -21.69 33.21
C GLN A 6 -3.35 -20.31 33.54
N THR A 7 -2.65 -19.22 33.22
CA THR A 7 -3.03 -17.87 33.67
C THR A 7 -3.53 -16.96 32.54
N SER A 8 -4.16 -17.51 31.50
CA SER A 8 -4.75 -16.71 30.42
C SER A 8 -6.27 -16.82 30.31
N ALA A 9 -6.92 -17.76 31.01
CA ALA A 9 -8.36 -18.00 30.86
C ALA A 9 -9.25 -17.08 31.72
N ALA A 10 -8.70 -16.47 32.77
CA ALA A 10 -9.47 -15.59 33.66
C ALA A 10 -9.56 -14.13 33.15
N TYR A 11 -8.60 -13.68 32.33
CA TYR A 11 -8.62 -12.33 31.77
C TYR A 11 -9.62 -12.19 30.60
N ALA A 12 -9.82 -13.28 29.83
CA ALA A 12 -10.67 -13.27 28.65
C ALA A 12 -12.19 -13.26 28.94
N ARG A 13 -12.62 -13.61 30.16
CA ARG A 13 -14.05 -13.77 30.49
C ARG A 13 -14.76 -12.47 30.92
N GLY A 14 -14.03 -11.37 31.09
CA GLY A 14 -14.59 -10.07 31.46
C GLY A 14 -15.00 -9.17 30.27
N ILE A 15 -14.65 -9.55 29.04
CA ILE A 15 -14.73 -8.69 27.85
C ILE A 15 -15.75 -9.15 26.79
N GLY A 16 -16.64 -10.10 27.10
CA GLY A 16 -17.78 -10.43 26.23
C GLY A 16 -17.42 -10.82 24.79
N LEU A 17 -16.21 -11.33 24.55
CA LEU A 17 -15.82 -11.86 23.25
C LEU A 17 -16.30 -13.30 23.18
N GLU A 18 -17.51 -13.49 22.65
CA GLU A 18 -17.90 -14.79 22.11
C GLU A 18 -16.86 -15.21 21.07
N ALA A 19 -16.43 -16.46 21.13
CA ALA A 19 -15.51 -17.06 20.16
C ALA A 19 -16.09 -16.84 18.75
N PRO A 20 -15.34 -16.27 17.79
CA PRO A 20 -15.89 -15.99 16.48
C PRO A 20 -16.20 -17.32 15.79
N ASN A 21 -17.47 -17.48 15.41
CA ASN A 21 -17.98 -18.55 14.57
C ASN A 21 -17.08 -18.73 13.33
N GLU A 22 -16.52 -19.92 13.13
CA GLU A 22 -15.58 -20.25 12.03
C GLU A 22 -16.23 -20.26 10.64
N GLN A 23 -17.48 -19.83 10.53
CA GLN A 23 -18.26 -19.78 9.29
C GLN A 23 -18.63 -18.32 9.00
N GLY A 24 -17.67 -17.59 8.44
CA GLY A 24 -17.89 -16.18 8.09
C GLY A 24 -16.65 -15.30 7.97
N VAL A 25 -15.44 -15.87 7.97
CA VAL A 25 -14.27 -15.13 7.48
C VAL A 25 -14.41 -15.02 5.96
N HIS A 26 -15.26 -14.09 5.52
CA HIS A 26 -15.06 -13.47 4.23
C HIS A 26 -13.63 -12.93 4.28
N PRO A 27 -12.69 -13.45 3.46
CA PRO A 27 -11.33 -12.95 3.46
C PRO A 27 -11.45 -11.45 3.27
N ALA A 28 -11.00 -10.70 4.28
CA ALA A 28 -10.91 -9.25 4.24
C ALA A 28 -10.49 -8.87 2.83
N GLN A 29 -11.43 -8.22 2.13
CA GLN A 29 -11.42 -7.92 0.71
C GLN A 29 -10.01 -8.01 0.14
N THR A 30 -9.74 -9.05 -0.65
CA THR A 30 -8.50 -9.15 -1.42
C THR A 30 -8.53 -8.07 -2.49
N LEU A 31 -8.34 -6.82 -2.08
CA LEU A 31 -8.01 -5.71 -2.95
C LEU A 31 -6.85 -6.20 -3.82
N PRO A 32 -6.99 -6.16 -5.16
CA PRO A 32 -6.14 -6.93 -6.06
C PRO A 32 -4.68 -6.68 -5.70
N LEU A 33 -4.02 -7.73 -5.17
CA LEU A 33 -2.59 -7.71 -4.90
C LEU A 33 -1.90 -7.15 -6.13
N ASP A 34 -1.28 -5.99 -5.91
CA ASP A 34 -0.45 -5.22 -6.82
C ASP A 34 0.11 -6.13 -7.93
N ARG A 35 -0.35 -5.97 -9.18
CA ARG A 35 0.01 -6.86 -10.31
C ARG A 35 1.54 -7.01 -10.40
N THR A 36 2.27 -5.95 -10.07
CA THR A 36 3.72 -5.91 -9.97
C THR A 36 4.28 -6.85 -8.90
N ARG A 37 3.67 -6.92 -7.70
CA ARG A 37 4.08 -7.87 -6.66
C ARG A 37 3.92 -9.32 -7.09
N ARG A 38 2.86 -9.66 -7.84
CA ARG A 38 2.63 -11.03 -8.35
C ARG A 38 3.71 -11.50 -9.33
N HIS A 39 4.31 -10.56 -10.07
CA HIS A 39 5.40 -10.83 -11.02
C HIS A 39 6.79 -10.50 -10.46
N THR A 40 6.90 -10.14 -9.18
CA THR A 40 8.18 -9.93 -8.51
C THR A 40 8.67 -11.24 -7.90
N ALA A 41 9.97 -11.54 -8.01
CA ALA A 41 10.56 -12.71 -7.37
C ALA A 41 10.34 -12.66 -5.84
N ARG A 42 9.99 -13.79 -5.23
CA ARG A 42 9.65 -13.87 -3.80
C ARG A 42 10.75 -13.31 -2.89
N GLU A 43 12.01 -13.56 -3.23
CA GLU A 43 13.14 -13.08 -2.44
C GLU A 43 13.25 -11.55 -2.43
N VAL A 44 12.99 -10.90 -3.57
CA VAL A 44 12.99 -9.44 -3.65
C VAL A 44 11.83 -8.87 -2.84
N LEU A 45 10.65 -9.49 -2.93
CA LEU A 45 9.48 -9.07 -2.15
C LEU A 45 9.73 -9.21 -0.65
N ARG A 46 10.30 -10.34 -0.22
CA ARG A 46 10.66 -10.60 1.17
C ARG A 46 11.59 -9.52 1.71
N ARG A 47 12.64 -9.19 0.95
CA ARG A 47 13.59 -8.14 1.34
C ARG A 47 12.93 -6.77 1.51
N ILE A 48 12.07 -6.37 0.56
CA ILE A 48 11.31 -5.11 0.64
C ILE A 48 10.40 -5.08 1.87
N ASP A 49 9.71 -6.19 2.15
CA ASP A 49 8.82 -6.28 3.30
C ASP A 49 9.61 -6.26 4.62
N GLU A 50 10.74 -6.97 4.72
CA GLU A 50 11.65 -6.95 5.88
C GLU A 50 12.22 -5.55 6.15
N ASP A 51 12.68 -4.86 5.10
CA ASP A 51 13.19 -3.49 5.20
C ASP A 51 12.10 -2.53 5.69
N THR A 52 10.87 -2.70 5.21
CA THR A 52 9.71 -1.90 5.63
C THR A 52 9.38 -2.11 7.10
N VAL A 53 9.31 -3.37 7.56
CA VAL A 53 9.02 -3.69 8.96
C VAL A 53 10.13 -3.17 9.88
N SER A 54 11.39 -3.34 9.50
CA SER A 54 12.53 -2.82 10.27
C SER A 54 12.50 -1.29 10.37
N SER A 55 12.17 -0.60 9.28
CA SER A 55 11.98 0.85 9.26
C SER A 55 10.92 1.30 10.26
N LEU A 56 9.74 0.65 10.24
CA LEU A 56 8.63 0.96 11.15
C LEU A 56 9.01 0.74 12.62
N ALA A 57 9.66 -0.37 12.95
CA ALA A 57 10.09 -0.67 14.32
C ALA A 57 11.07 0.41 14.84
N ARG A 58 12.08 0.76 14.06
CA ARG A 58 13.04 1.82 14.43
C ARG A 58 12.36 3.17 14.64
N CYS A 59 11.41 3.54 13.77
CA CYS A 59 10.68 4.80 13.90
C CYS A 59 9.74 4.80 15.11
N ALA A 60 9.10 3.67 15.43
CA ALA A 60 8.26 3.54 16.62
C ALA A 60 9.07 3.72 17.92
N GLU A 61 10.27 3.14 17.99
CA GLU A 61 11.18 3.27 19.14
C GLU A 61 11.76 4.69 19.27
N ALA A 62 12.13 5.32 18.14
CA ALA A 62 12.77 6.64 18.13
C ALA A 62 11.77 7.81 18.28
N GLY A 63 10.47 7.56 18.15
CA GLY A 63 9.40 8.52 18.43
C GLY A 63 9.01 9.49 17.30
N PRO A 64 8.15 10.48 17.59
CA PRO A 64 7.45 11.29 16.57
C PRO A 64 8.34 12.10 15.63
N ALA A 65 9.50 12.55 16.11
CA ALA A 65 10.47 13.29 15.30
C ALA A 65 11.10 12.39 14.21
N ALA A 66 11.46 11.16 14.58
CA ALA A 66 11.99 10.17 13.63
C ALA A 66 10.93 9.76 12.59
N ILE A 67 9.68 9.60 13.02
CA ILE A 67 8.55 9.34 12.12
C ILE A 67 8.41 10.49 11.10
N THR A 68 8.49 11.74 11.55
CA THR A 68 8.34 12.92 10.68
C THR A 68 9.49 13.03 9.68
N ALA A 69 10.73 12.76 10.10
CA ALA A 69 11.87 12.70 9.19
C ALA A 69 11.68 11.61 8.13
N ARG A 70 11.28 10.41 8.54
CA ARG A 70 11.04 9.28 7.64
C ARG A 70 9.91 9.58 6.63
N LEU A 71 8.82 10.21 7.07
CA LEU A 71 7.76 10.66 6.15
C LEU A 71 8.29 11.59 5.04
N GLY A 72 9.21 12.50 5.39
CA GLY A 72 9.88 13.36 4.41
C GLY A 72 10.89 12.65 3.51
N GLU A 73 11.44 11.51 3.93
CA GLU A 73 12.21 10.63 3.05
C GLU A 73 11.29 9.93 2.05
N LEU A 74 10.14 9.41 2.51
CA LEU A 74 9.13 8.78 1.64
C LEU A 74 8.60 9.74 0.57
N ASP A 75 8.53 11.04 0.84
CA ASP A 75 8.13 12.06 -0.15
C ASP A 75 9.15 12.26 -1.28
N ARG A 76 10.41 11.89 -1.04
CA ARG A 76 11.50 11.98 -2.03
C ARG A 76 11.82 10.64 -2.67
N GLU A 77 11.31 9.55 -2.10
CA GLU A 77 11.50 8.21 -2.64
C GLU A 77 10.81 8.10 -4.00
N TRP A 78 11.53 7.56 -4.97
CA TRP A 78 10.98 7.35 -6.30
C TRP A 78 10.21 6.05 -6.34
N ASP A 79 8.92 6.14 -6.64
CA ASP A 79 8.12 4.97 -6.93
C ASP A 79 8.34 4.48 -8.36
N THR A 80 7.90 3.24 -8.59
CA THR A 80 8.10 2.57 -9.88
C THR A 80 7.37 3.26 -11.04
N ASP A 81 6.23 3.90 -10.80
CA ASP A 81 5.45 4.54 -11.86
C ASP A 81 6.18 5.81 -12.36
N ARG A 82 6.81 6.57 -11.45
CA ARG A 82 7.62 7.75 -11.81
C ARG A 82 8.89 7.42 -12.58
N VAL A 83 9.58 6.33 -12.20
CA VAL A 83 10.75 5.84 -12.96
C VAL A 83 10.35 5.48 -14.39
N LEU A 84 9.17 4.88 -14.53
CA LEU A 84 8.67 4.42 -15.81
C LEU A 84 8.22 5.57 -16.73
N GLU A 85 7.56 6.58 -16.17
CA GLU A 85 7.24 7.80 -16.91
C GLU A 85 8.50 8.52 -17.39
N LEU A 86 9.52 8.61 -16.54
CA LEU A 86 10.80 9.22 -16.90
C LEU A 86 11.50 8.46 -18.03
N GLU A 87 11.47 7.13 -18.01
CA GLU A 87 12.04 6.30 -19.06
C GLU A 87 11.36 6.55 -20.41
N ALA A 88 10.02 6.54 -20.43
CA ALA A 88 9.24 6.80 -21.64
C ALA A 88 9.50 8.21 -22.20
N ALA A 89 9.50 9.22 -21.33
CA ALA A 89 9.79 10.60 -21.71
C ALA A 89 11.23 10.75 -22.25
N SER A 90 12.21 10.10 -21.62
CA SER A 90 13.61 10.12 -22.04
C SER A 90 13.79 9.48 -23.42
N MET A 91 13.15 8.33 -23.65
CA MET A 91 13.16 7.65 -24.95
C MET A 91 12.49 8.48 -26.04
N GLY A 92 11.37 9.14 -25.73
CA GLY A 92 10.69 10.05 -26.65
C GLY A 92 11.57 11.26 -27.02
N LEU A 93 12.17 11.93 -26.03
CA LEU A 93 13.08 13.06 -26.24
C LEU A 93 14.32 12.65 -27.05
N LEU A 94 14.90 11.49 -26.75
CA LEU A 94 16.04 10.95 -27.50
C LEU A 94 15.65 10.69 -28.96
N GLY A 95 14.46 10.14 -29.19
CA GLY A 95 13.90 9.91 -30.52
C GLY A 95 13.75 11.22 -31.32
N VAL A 96 13.22 12.27 -30.69
CA VAL A 96 13.07 13.60 -31.30
C VAL A 96 14.43 14.24 -31.59
N ALA A 97 15.35 14.23 -30.62
CA ALA A 97 16.69 14.78 -30.79
C ALA A 97 17.46 14.09 -31.93
N LEU A 98 17.33 12.76 -32.04
CA LEU A 98 17.97 11.99 -33.08
C LEU A 98 17.36 12.23 -34.46
N ALA A 99 16.03 12.36 -34.55
CA ALA A 99 15.34 12.72 -35.78
C ALA A 99 15.71 14.14 -36.25
N ALA A 100 15.88 15.08 -35.31
CA ALA A 100 16.34 16.44 -35.60
C ALA A 100 17.79 16.47 -36.13
N TRP A 101 18.67 15.61 -35.60
CA TRP A 101 20.05 15.51 -36.09
C TRP A 101 20.11 14.79 -37.45
N LYS A 102 19.45 13.65 -37.59
CA LYS A 102 19.42 12.89 -38.85
C LYS A 102 17.99 12.43 -39.15
N PRO A 103 17.28 13.08 -40.09
CA PRO A 103 15.89 12.74 -40.40
C PRO A 103 15.72 11.30 -40.92
N ARG A 104 16.78 10.67 -41.45
CA ARG A 104 16.79 9.24 -41.81
C ARG A 104 16.67 8.29 -40.61
N LEU A 105 16.90 8.78 -39.39
CA LEU A 105 16.78 8.02 -38.15
C LEU A 105 15.37 8.07 -37.56
N LEU A 106 14.38 8.66 -38.27
CA LEU A 106 12.95 8.64 -37.88
C LEU A 106 12.38 7.22 -37.68
N ALA A 107 13.00 6.20 -38.27
CA ALA A 107 12.64 4.81 -37.99
C ALA A 107 12.86 4.43 -36.52
N LEU A 108 13.84 5.03 -35.84
CA LEU A 108 14.17 4.72 -34.44
C LEU A 108 13.07 5.15 -33.45
N PRO A 109 12.59 6.41 -33.42
CA PRO A 109 11.44 6.79 -32.59
C PRO A 109 10.18 5.99 -32.95
N GLY A 110 9.98 5.63 -34.22
CA GLY A 110 8.88 4.77 -34.63
C GLY A 110 8.93 3.37 -34.00
N VAL A 111 10.10 2.74 -33.99
CA VAL A 111 10.31 1.42 -33.36
C VAL A 111 10.13 1.50 -31.83
N VAL A 112 10.67 2.55 -31.20
CA VAL A 112 10.53 2.79 -29.76
C VAL A 112 9.05 2.98 -29.38
N ALA A 113 8.32 3.82 -30.12
CA ALA A 113 6.90 4.04 -29.91
C ALA A 113 6.07 2.75 -30.08
N LEU A 114 6.40 1.94 -31.09
CA LEU A 114 5.75 0.64 -31.31
C LEU A 114 6.02 -0.33 -30.14
N ALA A 115 7.25 -0.37 -29.63
CA ALA A 115 7.61 -1.18 -28.48
C ALA A 115 6.84 -0.74 -27.21
N LEU A 116 6.76 0.57 -26.95
CA LEU A 116 5.95 1.13 -25.86
C LEU A 116 4.47 0.77 -26.03
N MET A 117 3.92 0.81 -27.24
CA MET A 117 2.53 0.44 -27.53
C MET A 117 2.26 -1.06 -27.28
N VAL A 118 3.20 -1.93 -27.68
CA VAL A 118 3.11 -3.37 -27.39
C VAL A 118 3.19 -3.63 -25.88
N GLN A 119 4.04 -2.89 -25.15
CA GLN A 119 4.14 -3.00 -23.69
C GLN A 119 2.88 -2.53 -22.96
N ALA A 120 2.30 -1.40 -23.39
CA ALA A 120 1.07 -0.86 -22.84
C ALA A 120 -0.11 -1.83 -22.99
N THR A 121 -0.18 -2.54 -24.13
CA THR A 121 -1.23 -3.52 -24.42
C THR A 121 -1.00 -4.88 -23.75
N THR A 122 0.24 -5.33 -23.63
CA THR A 122 0.58 -6.62 -22.98
C THR A 122 0.69 -6.52 -21.45
N GLY A 123 0.82 -5.31 -20.90
CA GLY A 123 0.91 -5.07 -19.46
C GLY A 123 2.17 -5.66 -18.80
N ARG A 124 3.18 -6.03 -19.61
CA ARG A 124 4.47 -6.53 -19.13
C ARG A 124 5.53 -5.45 -19.32
N TYR A 125 6.05 -4.94 -18.21
CA TYR A 125 7.21 -4.06 -18.23
C TYR A 125 8.49 -4.88 -18.06
N PRO A 126 9.30 -5.07 -19.12
CA PRO A 126 10.48 -5.93 -19.08
C PRO A 126 11.59 -5.40 -18.15
N LEU A 127 11.60 -4.09 -17.90
CA LEU A 127 12.53 -3.44 -16.98
C LEU A 127 12.06 -3.51 -15.52
N MET A 128 10.80 -3.87 -15.27
CA MET A 128 10.25 -3.96 -13.92
C MET A 128 11.07 -4.87 -12.99
N PRO A 129 11.44 -6.10 -13.40
CA PRO A 129 12.26 -6.98 -12.55
C PRO A 129 13.62 -6.38 -12.20
N LEU A 130 14.20 -5.55 -13.08
CA LEU A 130 15.46 -4.86 -12.83
C LEU A 130 15.29 -3.75 -11.79
N PHE A 131 14.28 -2.88 -11.96
CA PHE A 131 13.98 -1.83 -10.97
C PHE A 131 13.65 -2.42 -9.59
N ARG A 132 12.91 -3.53 -9.56
CA ARG A 132 12.62 -4.25 -8.32
C ARG A 132 13.88 -4.81 -7.65
N ARG A 133 14.84 -5.34 -8.43
CA ARG A 133 16.15 -5.78 -7.91
C ARG A 133 17.01 -4.63 -7.39
N LEU A 134 16.87 -3.44 -7.96
CA LEU A 134 17.51 -2.21 -7.50
C LEU A 134 16.84 -1.60 -6.26
N GLY A 135 15.75 -2.22 -5.75
CA GLY A 135 15.06 -1.79 -4.54
C GLY A 135 13.99 -0.73 -4.77
N VAL A 136 13.59 -0.44 -6.02
CA VAL A 136 12.52 0.52 -6.30
C VAL A 136 11.18 -0.05 -5.84
N ARG A 137 10.53 0.68 -4.91
CA ARG A 137 9.25 0.30 -4.31
C ARG A 137 8.08 0.80 -5.15
N THR A 138 6.93 0.14 -5.04
CA THR A 138 5.71 0.61 -5.72
C THR A 138 5.08 1.76 -4.93
N ALA A 139 4.31 2.62 -5.58
CA ALA A 139 3.61 3.72 -4.90
C ALA A 139 2.74 3.20 -3.74
N ARG A 140 2.10 2.03 -3.92
CA ARG A 140 1.30 1.40 -2.87
C ARG A 140 2.13 0.89 -1.69
N GLU A 141 3.37 0.47 -1.91
CA GLU A 141 4.29 0.05 -0.83
C GLU A 141 4.71 1.24 0.03
N ILE A 142 5.12 2.33 -0.62
CA ILE A 142 5.47 3.60 0.03
C ILE A 142 4.25 4.13 0.79
N GLU A 143 3.08 4.13 0.17
CA GLU A 143 1.87 4.65 0.79
C GLU A 143 1.40 3.80 1.98
N ARG A 144 1.61 2.48 1.95
CA ARG A 144 1.35 1.62 3.13
C ARG A 144 2.26 1.95 4.30
N GLU A 145 3.56 2.12 4.07
CA GLU A 145 4.49 2.53 5.12
C GLU A 145 4.13 3.93 5.65
N ARG A 146 3.79 4.87 4.75
CA ARG A 146 3.34 6.22 5.12
C ARG A 146 2.14 6.19 6.04
N HIS A 147 1.11 5.41 5.70
CA HIS A 147 -0.08 5.29 6.54
C HIS A 147 0.23 4.65 7.90
N ALA A 148 1.06 3.61 7.92
CA ALA A 148 1.49 2.97 9.17
C ALA A 148 2.25 3.96 10.07
N LEU A 149 3.15 4.76 9.50
CA LEU A 149 3.89 5.80 10.22
C LEU A 149 2.98 6.90 10.77
N LYS A 150 2.01 7.38 9.97
CA LYS A 150 1.00 8.36 10.42
C LYS A 150 0.16 7.80 11.57
N ALA A 151 -0.20 6.51 11.53
CA ALA A 151 -0.90 5.83 12.62
C ALA A 151 -0.04 5.74 13.88
N LEU A 152 1.24 5.36 13.76
CA LEU A 152 2.17 5.33 14.90
C LEU A 152 2.40 6.72 15.52
N ARG A 153 2.34 7.79 14.73
CA ARG A 153 2.42 9.17 15.22
C ARG A 153 1.15 9.64 15.95
N GLY A 154 0.03 8.95 15.74
CA GLY A 154 -1.26 9.30 16.33
C GLY A 154 -2.14 10.22 15.47
N ASP A 155 -1.81 10.41 14.19
CA ASP A 155 -2.53 11.34 13.29
C ASP A 155 -4.03 10.97 13.09
N PHE A 156 -4.41 9.71 13.39
CA PHE A 156 -5.78 9.21 13.23
C PHE A 156 -6.60 9.17 14.53
N ALA A 157 -6.02 9.51 15.69
CA ALA A 157 -6.67 9.35 17.00
C ALA A 157 -7.97 10.16 17.19
N GLY A 158 -8.26 11.13 16.31
CA GLY A 158 -9.49 11.92 16.31
C GLY A 158 -10.56 11.48 15.31
N MET A 159 -10.31 10.49 14.45
CA MET A 159 -11.27 10.05 13.41
C MET A 159 -12.28 8.99 13.91
N ASP A 160 -11.99 8.33 15.04
CA ASP A 160 -12.89 7.35 15.68
C ASP A 160 -14.02 8.02 16.51
N ALA A 161 -14.00 9.35 16.63
CA ALA A 161 -14.95 10.11 17.43
C ALA A 161 -16.18 10.59 16.63
N HIS A 162 -16.70 9.80 15.69
CA HIS A 162 -18.09 9.99 15.27
C HIS A 162 -18.99 9.24 16.25
N PRO A 163 -19.77 9.93 17.10
CA PRO A 163 -20.79 9.26 17.88
C PRO A 163 -21.78 8.68 16.88
N SER A 164 -21.84 7.35 16.78
CA SER A 164 -23.07 6.67 16.39
C SER A 164 -24.07 6.86 17.53
N ALA A 165 -24.48 8.11 17.74
CA ALA A 165 -25.70 8.41 18.46
C ALA A 165 -26.82 8.07 17.49
N ALA A 166 -27.19 6.79 17.46
CA ALA A 166 -28.52 6.41 17.02
C ALA A 166 -29.50 7.31 17.80
N PRO A 167 -30.25 8.21 17.14
CA PRO A 167 -31.27 8.98 17.85
C PRO A 167 -32.24 7.96 18.44
N GLY A 168 -32.45 8.12 19.76
CA GLY A 168 -33.06 7.13 20.60
C GLY A 168 -34.39 6.62 20.04
N THR A 169 -34.70 5.40 20.44
CA THR A 169 -36.05 4.87 20.64
C THR A 169 -36.95 5.96 21.24
N GLN A 170 -37.54 6.81 20.39
CA GLN A 170 -38.77 7.50 20.74
C GLN A 170 -39.84 6.42 20.77
N ALA A 171 -40.17 6.03 22.00
CA ALA A 171 -41.33 5.22 22.29
C ALA A 171 -42.54 5.81 21.56
N LEU A 172 -43.09 5.03 20.64
CA LEU A 172 -44.38 5.30 20.01
C LEU A 172 -45.41 5.46 21.13
N PRO A 173 -46.12 6.60 21.25
CA PRO A 173 -47.18 6.72 22.25
C PRO A 173 -48.27 5.68 21.97
N PRO A 174 -48.91 5.12 23.01
CA PRO A 174 -49.96 4.14 22.83
C PRO A 174 -51.11 4.79 22.05
N ARG A 175 -51.46 4.21 20.90
CA ARG A 175 -52.65 4.58 20.13
C ARG A 175 -53.88 4.33 21.01
N ALA A 176 -54.39 5.39 21.61
CA ALA A 176 -55.74 5.43 22.08
C ALA A 176 -56.63 5.81 20.89
N ASP A 177 -57.81 5.18 20.82
CA ASP A 177 -59.02 5.67 20.16
C ASP A 177 -59.24 5.25 18.69
N LEU A 178 -59.77 4.03 18.53
CA LEU A 178 -60.77 3.72 17.51
C LEU A 178 -62.01 3.17 18.22
N HIS A 179 -62.96 4.06 18.55
CA HIS A 179 -64.40 3.78 18.67
C HIS A 179 -65.19 5.08 18.53
#